data_AF-A0A915ZJ31-F1
#
_entry.id   AF-A0A915ZJ31-F1
#
_cell.length_a   1.000
_cell.length_b   1.000
_cell.length_c   1.000
_cell.angle_alpha   90.00
_cell.angle_beta   90.00
_cell.angle_gamma   90.00
#
_symmetry.space_group_name_H-M   'P 1'
#
loop_
_entity.id
_entity.type
_entity.pdbx_description
1 polymer ?
#
loop_
_entity_poly.entity_id
_entity_poly.type
_entity_poly.pdbx_seq_one_letter_code
_entity_poly.pdbx_strand_id
1 'polypeptide(L)'
;MKQCWDSNPNNRPIATRVLKFIRSFIDSYRNVVNDALDFKKVRLSEIEKQFKAAEEYRKSRLILYNENERSTIHPQAFYTSRLLNQFTKDLPKNDNINNNSVEVIDFTNL
;
A
#
# COMPACT_ATOMS: atom_id res chain seq x y z
N MET A 1 0.11 2.78 -15.91
CA MET A 1 0.78 1.93 -14.89
C MET A 1 2.12 1.35 -15.34
N LYS A 2 2.35 1.05 -16.64
CA LYS A 2 3.63 0.48 -17.09
C LYS A 2 4.90 1.29 -16.78
N GLN A 3 4.76 2.58 -16.50
CA GLN A 3 5.89 3.42 -16.10
C GLN A 3 6.18 3.31 -14.59
N CYS A 4 5.20 2.89 -13.78
CA CYS A 4 5.34 2.82 -12.32
C CYS A 4 6.20 1.63 -11.85
N TRP A 5 6.30 0.58 -12.67
CA TRP A 5 7.08 -0.63 -12.38
C TRP A 5 8.38 -0.72 -13.21
N ASP A 6 8.89 0.42 -13.71
CA ASP A 6 10.15 0.45 -14.47
C ASP A 6 11.29 -0.09 -13.59
N SER A 7 12.13 -0.98 -14.16
CA SER A 7 13.28 -1.56 -13.46
C SER A 7 14.27 -0.49 -13.02
N ASN A 8 14.40 0.60 -13.79
CA ASN A 8 15.18 1.76 -13.43
C ASN A 8 14.32 2.74 -12.59
N PRO A 9 14.67 3.00 -11.31
CA PRO A 9 13.91 3.91 -10.46
C PRO A 9 13.77 5.33 -11.01
N ASN A 10 14.77 5.82 -11.75
CA ASN A 10 14.77 7.18 -12.31
C ASN A 10 13.72 7.38 -13.41
N ASN A 11 13.26 6.28 -14.02
CA ASN A 11 12.22 6.31 -15.04
C ASN A 11 10.80 6.27 -14.44
N ARG A 12 10.67 5.99 -13.15
CA ARG A 12 9.36 5.90 -12.49
C ARG A 12 8.77 7.30 -12.33
N PRO A 13 7.45 7.47 -12.57
CA PRO A 13 6.80 8.75 -12.38
C PRO A 13 6.73 9.13 -10.90
N ILE A 14 6.88 10.41 -10.61
CA ILE A 14 6.63 10.96 -9.27
C ILE A 14 5.16 10.80 -8.87
N ALA A 15 4.91 10.70 -7.56
CA ALA A 15 3.58 10.43 -7.00
C ALA A 15 2.51 11.45 -7.45
N THR A 16 2.87 12.74 -7.53
CA THR A 16 1.95 13.81 -7.97
C THR A 16 1.46 13.60 -9.41
N ARG A 17 2.34 13.11 -10.29
CA ARG A 17 2.00 12.79 -11.68
C ARG A 17 1.08 11.58 -11.75
N VAL A 18 1.34 10.55 -10.96
CA VAL A 18 0.50 9.35 -10.87
C VAL A 18 -0.90 9.72 -10.36
N LEU A 19 -0.99 10.53 -9.30
CA LEU A 19 -2.26 11.01 -8.75
C LEU A 19 -3.09 11.75 -9.81
N LYS A 20 -2.45 12.63 -10.60
CA LYS A 20 -3.11 13.34 -11.70
C LYS A 20 -3.70 12.37 -12.73
N PHE A 21 -2.94 11.36 -13.15
CA PHE A 21 -3.43 10.34 -14.08
C PHE A 21 -4.62 9.55 -13.54
N ILE A 22 -4.57 9.14 -12.27
CA ILE A 22 -5.66 8.40 -11.62
C ILE A 22 -6.93 9.24 -11.59
N ARG A 23 -6.83 10.52 -11.21
CA ARG A 23 -7.97 11.45 -11.20
C ARG A 23 -8.60 11.58 -12.59
N SER A 24 -7.79 11.86 -13.62
CA SER A 24 -8.28 11.96 -14.99
C SER A 24 -8.96 10.68 -15.49
N PHE A 25 -8.44 9.51 -15.10
CA PHE A 25 -9.08 8.23 -15.41
C PHE A 25 -10.45 8.10 -14.74
N ILE A 26 -10.56 8.40 -13.45
CA ILE A 26 -11.83 8.39 -12.71
C ILE A 26 -12.83 9.36 -13.35
N ASP A 27 -12.39 10.58 -13.67
CA ASP A 27 -13.24 11.61 -14.28
C ASP A 27 -13.74 11.18 -15.67
N SER A 28 -12.88 10.55 -16.48
CA SER A 28 -13.28 10.01 -17.78
C SER A 28 -14.40 8.95 -17.64
N TYR A 29 -14.38 8.14 -16.59
CA TYR A 29 -15.44 7.18 -16.28
C TYR A 29 -16.70 7.82 -15.69
N ARG A 30 -16.60 9.02 -15.12
CA ARG A 30 -17.73 9.81 -14.61
C ARG A 30 -18.42 10.61 -15.72
N ASN A 31 -17.70 11.04 -16.75
CA ASN A 31 -18.28 11.84 -17.83
C ASN A 31 -18.99 11.03 -18.93
N VAL A 32 -18.79 9.70 -18.97
CA VAL A 32 -19.53 8.76 -19.86
C VAL A 32 -20.96 8.49 -19.36
N VAL A 33 -21.38 9.11 -18.25
CA VAL A 33 -22.57 8.74 -17.45
C VAL A 33 -23.92 9.07 -18.09
N ASN A 34 -24.00 9.88 -19.14
CA ASN A 34 -25.31 10.27 -19.67
C ASN A 34 -25.99 9.25 -20.60
N ASP A 35 -25.29 8.23 -21.13
CA ASP A 35 -25.88 7.31 -22.14
C ASP A 35 -25.62 5.79 -21.92
N ALA A 36 -24.78 5.37 -20.96
CA ALA A 36 -24.29 3.97 -20.88
C ALA A 36 -24.22 3.37 -19.46
N LEU A 37 -25.27 3.58 -18.65
CA LEU A 37 -25.32 3.19 -17.23
C LEU A 37 -25.12 1.68 -16.98
N ASP A 38 -25.71 0.82 -17.81
CA ASP A 38 -25.67 -0.63 -17.65
C ASP A 38 -24.28 -1.23 -17.89
N PHE A 39 -23.60 -0.79 -18.95
CA PHE A 39 -22.25 -1.28 -19.27
C PHE A 39 -21.22 -0.87 -18.20
N LYS A 40 -21.42 0.30 -17.59
CA LYS A 40 -20.60 0.75 -16.44
C LYS A 40 -20.83 -0.13 -15.21
N LYS A 41 -22.08 -0.47 -14.90
CA LYS A 41 -22.42 -1.34 -13.76
C LYS A 41 -21.78 -2.73 -13.90
N VAL A 42 -21.84 -3.32 -15.10
CA VAL A 42 -21.21 -4.62 -15.38
C VAL A 42 -19.69 -4.56 -15.18
N ARG A 43 -19.00 -3.57 -15.76
CA ARG A 43 -17.54 -3.45 -15.60
C ARG A 43 -17.10 -3.17 -14.16
N LEU A 44 -17.83 -2.32 -13.43
CA LEU A 44 -17.55 -2.07 -12.02
C LEU A 44 -17.76 -3.33 -11.18
N SER A 45 -18.81 -4.11 -11.46
CA SER A 45 -19.07 -5.37 -10.76
C SER A 45 -17.98 -6.42 -10.98
N GLU A 46 -17.37 -6.45 -12.17
CA GLU A 46 -16.27 -7.37 -12.46
C GLU A 46 -14.98 -6.96 -11.73
N ILE A 47 -14.67 -5.66 -11.74
CA ILE A 47 -13.53 -5.13 -10.97
C ILE A 47 -13.70 -5.44 -9.48
N GLU A 48 -14.87 -5.21 -8.92
CA GLU A 48 -15.18 -5.50 -7.51
C GLU A 48 -14.96 -6.97 -7.15
N LYS A 49 -15.43 -7.90 -8.00
CA LYS A 49 -15.20 -9.35 -7.82
C LYS A 49 -13.71 -9.69 -7.79
N GLN A 50 -12.92 -9.14 -8.72
CA GLN A 50 -11.47 -9.37 -8.78
C GLN A 50 -10.75 -8.84 -7.53
N PHE A 51 -11.13 -7.65 -7.06
CA PHE A 51 -10.60 -7.10 -5.81
C PHE A 51 -10.96 -7.96 -4.59
N LYS A 52 -12.21 -8.43 -4.50
CA LYS A 52 -12.66 -9.30 -3.41
C LYS A 52 -11.89 -10.62 -3.39
N ALA A 53 -11.71 -11.27 -4.54
CA ALA A 53 -10.96 -12.51 -4.65
C ALA A 53 -9.47 -12.33 -4.25
N ALA A 54 -8.84 -11.23 -4.70
CA ALA A 54 -7.47 -10.91 -4.33
C ALA A 54 -7.33 -10.65 -2.81
N GLU A 55 -8.30 -9.99 -2.20
CA GLU A 55 -8.30 -9.69 -0.76
C GLU A 55 -8.56 -10.94 0.10
N GLU A 56 -9.46 -11.82 -0.33
CA GLU A 56 -9.67 -13.13 0.31
C GLU A 56 -8.39 -13.98 0.29
N TYR A 57 -7.68 -13.99 -0.84
CA TYR A 57 -6.39 -14.65 -0.97
C TYR A 57 -5.30 -14.03 -0.07
N ARG A 58 -5.26 -12.70 0.02
CA ARG A 58 -4.32 -12.00 0.92
C ARG A 58 -4.56 -12.39 2.38
N LYS A 59 -5.82 -12.42 2.81
CA LYS A 59 -6.21 -12.78 4.18
C LYS A 59 -5.91 -14.24 4.50
N SER A 60 -6.22 -15.16 3.59
CA SER A 60 -5.94 -16.59 3.81
C SER A 60 -4.45 -16.88 3.94
N ARG A 61 -3.60 -16.21 3.15
CA ARG A 61 -2.13 -16.31 3.32
C ARG A 61 -1.65 -15.70 4.62
N LEU A 62 -2.17 -14.55 5.05
CA LEU A 62 -1.77 -13.95 6.33
C LEU A 62 -2.03 -14.92 7.51
N ILE A 63 -3.18 -15.61 7.48
CA ILE A 63 -3.54 -16.61 8.49
C ILE A 63 -2.56 -17.80 8.46
N LEU A 64 -2.24 -18.32 7.26
CA LEU A 64 -1.28 -19.41 7.07
C LEU A 64 0.14 -19.07 7.55
N TYR A 65 0.57 -17.81 7.38
CA TYR A 65 1.89 -17.34 7.80
C TYR A 65 1.98 -17.18 9.34
N ASN A 66 0.91 -16.73 10.01
CA ASN A 66 0.91 -16.59 11.47
C ASN A 66 0.99 -17.94 12.21
N GLU A 67 0.48 -19.02 11.62
CA GLU A 67 0.50 -20.36 12.25
C GLU A 67 1.78 -21.15 11.95
N ASN A 68 2.41 -20.95 10.78
CA ASN A 68 3.53 -21.78 10.34
C ASN A 68 4.88 -21.04 10.18
N GLU A 69 4.92 -19.70 10.06
CA GLU A 69 6.12 -18.94 9.66
C GLU A 69 6.77 -18.05 10.73
N ARG A 70 6.41 -18.17 12.02
CA ARG A 70 7.33 -17.65 13.06
C ARG A 70 8.69 -18.38 13.06
N SER A 71 8.80 -19.50 12.34
CA SER A 71 9.98 -20.38 12.30
C SER A 71 10.86 -20.27 11.05
N THR A 72 10.50 -19.50 10.03
CA THR A 72 11.25 -19.44 8.74
C THR A 72 11.79 -18.06 8.43
N ILE A 73 12.41 -17.42 9.43
CA ILE A 73 13.34 -16.32 9.11
C ILE A 73 14.54 -16.95 8.41
N HIS A 74 14.73 -16.63 7.12
CA HIS A 74 15.87 -17.09 6.34
C HIS A 74 17.18 -16.72 7.08
N PRO A 75 18.19 -17.61 7.21
CA PRO A 75 19.39 -17.34 8.02
C PRO A 75 20.17 -16.09 7.59
N GLN A 76 20.13 -15.74 6.30
CA GLN A 76 20.72 -14.51 5.75
C GLN A 76 19.78 -13.30 5.72
N ALA A 77 18.56 -13.38 6.28
CA ALA A 77 17.68 -12.22 6.40
C ALA A 77 18.23 -11.24 7.45
N PHE A 78 18.97 -10.24 6.99
CA PHE A 78 19.52 -9.17 7.85
C PHE A 78 18.45 -8.18 8.34
N TYR A 79 17.34 -8.08 7.61
CA TYR A 79 16.17 -7.31 8.02
C TYR A 79 15.20 -8.20 8.80
N THR A 80 15.66 -8.73 9.93
CA THR A 80 14.70 -8.93 11.01
C THR A 80 14.22 -7.53 11.39
N SER A 81 12.91 -7.32 11.41
CA SER A 81 12.35 -6.22 12.19
C SER A 81 12.86 -6.42 13.61
N ARG A 82 14.01 -5.80 13.91
CA ARG A 82 14.60 -5.85 15.25
C ARG A 82 13.52 -5.31 16.16
N LEU A 83 13.08 -6.12 17.13
CA LEU A 83 12.38 -5.60 18.29
C LEU A 83 13.17 -4.36 18.72
N LEU A 84 12.50 -3.20 18.85
CA LEU A 84 13.15 -1.99 19.36
C LEU A 84 13.94 -2.38 20.60
N ASN A 85 15.26 -2.32 20.48
CA ASN A 85 16.17 -2.89 21.44
C ASN A 85 15.96 -2.19 22.78
N GLN A 86 16.26 -2.79 23.94
CA GLN A 86 16.14 -2.08 25.23
C GLN A 86 16.88 -0.73 25.21
N PHE A 87 17.95 -0.62 24.43
CA PHE A 87 18.70 0.62 24.24
C PHE A 87 17.89 1.78 23.65
N THR A 88 16.68 1.54 23.10
CA THR A 88 15.76 2.63 22.71
C THR A 88 14.91 3.16 23.85
N LYS A 89 14.93 2.53 25.04
CA LYS A 89 14.34 3.13 26.26
C LYS A 89 15.12 4.34 26.74
N ASP A 90 16.44 4.33 26.50
CA ASP A 90 17.36 5.38 26.94
C ASP A 90 17.65 6.41 25.83
N LEU A 91 17.01 6.28 24.66
CA LEU A 91 17.08 7.36 23.68
C LEU A 91 16.36 8.58 24.28
N PRO A 92 17.00 9.76 24.27
CA PRO A 92 16.34 10.97 24.72
C PRO A 92 15.08 11.16 23.88
N LYS A 93 13.92 11.34 24.55
CA LYS A 93 12.71 11.79 23.87
C LYS A 93 13.08 13.09 23.17
N ASN A 94 13.10 13.06 21.85
CA ASN A 94 13.30 14.25 21.06
C ASN A 94 11.99 15.04 21.11
N ASP A 95 11.78 15.76 22.22
CA ASP A 95 10.66 16.69 22.41
C ASP A 95 10.89 18.00 21.63
N ASN A 96 11.91 18.04 20.75
CA ASN A 96 12.21 19.17 19.89
C ASN A 96 11.21 19.21 18.73
N ILE A 97 10.00 19.67 19.05
CA ILE A 97 8.94 20.08 18.14
C ILE A 97 9.38 21.39 17.48
N ASN A 98 10.41 21.32 16.63
CA ASN A 98 10.83 22.42 15.78
C ASN A 98 10.95 21.84 14.38
N ASN A 99 9.76 21.51 13.86
CA ASN A 99 9.34 21.66 12.48
C ASN A 99 10.43 21.44 11.43
N ASN A 100 10.53 20.21 10.90
CA ASN A 100 10.37 19.92 9.46
C ASN A 100 10.40 18.39 9.18
N SER A 101 9.19 17.85 9.03
CA SER A 101 8.75 16.77 8.11
C SER A 101 9.24 15.32 8.27
N VAL A 102 9.10 14.70 9.44
CA VAL A 102 8.88 13.25 9.51
C VAL A 102 7.55 12.99 10.18
N GLU A 103 6.52 12.72 9.39
CA GLU A 103 5.22 12.23 9.89
C GLU A 103 5.40 10.76 10.31
N VAL A 104 5.51 10.52 11.61
CA VAL A 104 5.41 9.17 12.18
C VAL A 104 3.92 8.87 12.32
N ILE A 105 3.38 8.11 11.37
CA ILE A 105 2.01 7.62 11.44
C ILE A 105 2.01 6.33 12.26
N ASP A 106 1.33 6.35 13.40
CA ASP A 106 1.11 5.20 14.26
C ASP A 106 -0.11 4.40 13.78
N PHE A 107 0.12 3.15 13.35
CA PHE A 107 -0.92 2.24 12.86
C PHE A 107 -1.48 1.31 13.94
N THR A 108 -1.10 1.48 15.22
CA THR A 108 -1.54 0.57 16.29
C THR A 108 -2.99 0.75 16.73
N ASN A 109 -3.71 1.75 16.21
CA ASN A 109 -5.10 2.06 16.56
C ASN A 109 -6.11 1.92 15.39
N LEU A 110 -5.86 1.04 14.42
CA LEU A 110 -6.84 0.65 13.38
C LEU A 110 -7.43 -0.73 13.62
#